data_AF-A0A520H6G7-F1
#
_entry.id   AF-A0A520H6G7-F1
#
_cell.length_a   1.000
_cell.length_b   1.000
_cell.length_c   1.000
_cell.angle_alpha   90.00
_cell.angle_beta   90.00
_cell.angle_gamma   90.00
#
_symmetry.space_group_name_H-M   'P 1'
#
loop_
_entity.id
_entity.type
_entity.pdbx_description
1 polymer ?
#
loop_
_entity_poly.entity_id
_entity_poly.type
_entity_poly.pdbx_seq_one_letter_code
_entity_poly.pdbx_strand_id
1 'polypeptide(L)'
;KLHRRLVEDAGRFDTLDAEARHDVRKKLKRLRYLTEFVAPLFDAEGAERYLAHLAPAQDALGEANDEASALEAFRAATATDPRAWFAVGWLSARQDAATQAGHKALRGIAKAPKFWKKGGARTVAG
;
A
#
# COMPACT_ATOMS: atom_id res chain seq x y z
N LYS A 1 3.87 14.64 -7.14
CA LYS A 1 4.41 14.73 -5.76
C LYS A 1 4.18 13.44 -4.95
N LEU A 2 2.95 12.89 -4.92
CA LEU A 2 2.61 11.69 -4.13
C LEU A 2 3.34 10.41 -4.59
N HIS A 3 3.35 10.09 -5.89
CA HIS A 3 4.10 8.94 -6.42
C HIS A 3 5.58 8.97 -6.02
N ARG A 4 6.25 10.12 -6.15
CA ARG A 4 7.68 10.26 -5.79
C ARG A 4 7.93 9.97 -4.30
N ARG A 5 7.10 10.55 -3.42
CA ARG A 5 7.18 10.28 -1.97
C ARG A 5 6.95 8.81 -1.64
N LEU A 6 6.02 8.16 -2.34
CA LEU A 6 5.77 6.73 -2.13
C LEU A 6 6.97 5.88 -2.56
N VAL A 7 7.67 6.26 -3.64
CA VAL A 7 8.92 5.61 -4.07
C VAL A 7 10.07 5.87 -3.08
N GLU A 8 10.16 7.08 -2.51
CA GLU A 8 11.13 7.40 -1.45
C GLU A 8 10.85 6.56 -0.18
N ASP A 9 9.60 6.50 0.26
CA ASP A 9 9.18 5.70 1.42
C ASP A 9 9.38 4.19 1.17
N ALA A 10 9.18 3.72 -0.07
CA ALA A 10 9.44 2.33 -0.46
C ALA A 10 10.88 1.92 -0.22
N GLY A 11 11.86 2.83 -0.38
CA GLY A 11 13.28 2.52 -0.21
C GLY A 11 13.72 2.30 1.24
N ARG A 12 12.87 2.62 2.22
CA ARG A 12 13.16 2.50 3.66
C ARG A 12 12.07 1.78 4.44
N PHE A 13 11.13 1.14 3.75
CA PHE A 13 9.88 0.63 4.33
C PHE A 13 10.12 -0.42 5.42
N ASP A 14 11.11 -1.28 5.23
CA ASP A 14 11.53 -2.30 6.19
C ASP A 14 12.04 -1.70 7.51
N THR A 15 12.67 -0.53 7.46
CA THR A 15 13.16 0.18 8.66
C THR A 15 12.10 1.02 9.38
N LEU A 16 10.93 1.21 8.79
CA LEU A 16 9.86 2.00 9.39
C LEU A 16 9.20 1.24 10.55
N ASP A 17 8.73 1.97 11.56
CA ASP A 17 7.83 1.42 12.58
C ASP A 17 6.40 1.19 12.02
N ALA A 18 5.53 0.60 12.85
CA ALA A 18 4.17 0.26 12.45
C ALA A 18 3.34 1.49 12.03
N GLU A 19 3.48 2.62 12.73
CA GLU A 19 2.73 3.84 12.43
C GLU A 19 3.17 4.45 11.09
N ALA A 20 4.47 4.55 10.87
CA ALA A 20 5.04 5.04 9.62
C ALA A 20 4.70 4.11 8.43
N ARG A 21 4.70 2.79 8.62
CA ARG A 21 4.22 1.81 7.61
C ARG A 21 2.73 2.04 7.29
N HIS A 22 1.91 2.28 8.30
CA HIS A 22 0.49 2.59 8.13
C HIS A 22 0.27 3.90 7.35
N ASP A 23 1.14 4.91 7.53
CA ASP A 23 1.11 6.13 6.73
C ASP A 23 1.51 5.91 5.27
N VAL A 24 2.43 4.99 4.97
CA VAL A 24 2.73 4.57 3.60
C VAL A 24 1.49 3.94 2.95
N ARG A 25 0.75 3.09 3.67
CA ARG A 25 -0.52 2.52 3.21
C ARG A 25 -1.55 3.61 2.89
N LYS A 26 -1.74 4.59 3.78
CA LYS A 26 -2.64 5.73 3.52
C LYS A 26 -2.25 6.48 2.25
N LYS A 27 -0.96 6.77 2.06
CA LYS A 27 -0.44 7.44 0.84
C LYS A 27 -0.72 6.62 -0.41
N LEU A 28 -0.52 5.30 -0.37
CA LEU A 28 -0.81 4.39 -1.47
C LEU A 28 -2.31 4.36 -1.82
N LYS A 29 -3.21 4.25 -0.82
CA LYS A 29 -4.66 4.35 -1.04
C LYS A 29 -5.04 5.68 -1.69
N ARG A 30 -4.49 6.78 -1.17
CA ARG A 30 -4.71 8.11 -1.76
C ARG A 30 -4.23 8.20 -3.20
N LEU A 31 -3.10 7.57 -3.54
CA LEU A 31 -2.56 7.54 -4.90
C LEU A 31 -3.48 6.79 -5.86
N ARG A 32 -4.07 5.66 -5.43
CA ARG A 32 -5.10 4.96 -6.19
C ARG A 32 -6.32 5.85 -6.42
N TYR A 33 -6.90 6.40 -5.36
CA TYR A 33 -8.13 7.20 -5.49
C TYR A 33 -7.94 8.43 -6.38
N LEU A 34 -6.80 9.11 -6.27
CA LEU A 34 -6.47 10.21 -7.17
C LEU A 34 -6.31 9.74 -8.61
N THR A 35 -5.74 8.55 -8.83
CA THR A 35 -5.60 7.97 -10.18
C THR A 35 -6.97 7.68 -10.79
N GLU A 36 -7.85 6.98 -10.06
CA GLU A 36 -9.21 6.69 -10.49
C GLU A 36 -9.99 7.98 -10.81
N PHE A 37 -9.86 8.99 -9.95
CA PHE A 37 -10.54 10.28 -10.11
C PHE A 37 -10.08 11.04 -11.35
N VAL A 38 -8.77 11.08 -11.63
CA VAL A 38 -8.24 11.83 -12.77
C VAL A 38 -8.12 11.01 -14.06
N ALA A 39 -8.34 9.70 -14.02
CA ALA A 39 -8.24 8.82 -15.19
C ALA A 39 -9.02 9.35 -16.42
N PRO A 40 -10.27 9.85 -16.28
CA PRO A 40 -11.01 10.39 -17.43
C PRO A 40 -10.40 11.67 -18.04
N LEU A 41 -9.59 12.42 -17.28
CA LEU A 41 -8.99 13.68 -17.71
C LEU A 41 -7.68 13.48 -18.50
N PHE A 42 -7.14 12.27 -18.49
CA PHE A 42 -5.89 11.91 -19.14
C PHE A 42 -6.14 10.69 -20.06
N ASP A 43 -5.21 9.72 -20.02
CA ASP A 43 -5.29 8.43 -20.68
C ASP A 43 -5.88 7.39 -19.70
N ALA A 44 -7.14 6.99 -19.91
CA ALA A 44 -7.83 6.01 -19.08
C ALA A 44 -7.12 4.65 -19.12
N GLU A 45 -6.65 4.20 -20.29
CA GLU A 45 -5.94 2.93 -20.46
C GLU A 45 -4.56 2.98 -19.77
N GLY A 46 -3.88 4.12 -19.86
CA GLY A 46 -2.66 4.41 -19.11
C GLY A 46 -2.88 4.39 -17.60
N ALA A 47 -3.99 4.95 -17.13
CA ALA A 47 -4.36 4.95 -15.73
C ALA A 47 -4.67 3.53 -15.22
N GLU A 48 -5.35 2.70 -16.01
CA GLU A 48 -5.58 1.27 -15.70
C GLU A 48 -4.27 0.51 -15.58
N ARG A 49 -3.34 0.68 -16.54
CA ARG A 49 -1.99 0.09 -16.44
C ARG A 49 -1.27 0.55 -15.19
N TYR A 50 -1.37 1.83 -14.83
CA TYR A 50 -0.75 2.36 -13.62
C TYR A 50 -1.37 1.77 -12.34
N LEU A 51 -2.69 1.64 -12.28
CA LEU A 51 -3.42 1.01 -11.17
C LEU A 51 -3.01 -0.46 -11.00
N ALA A 52 -2.85 -1.20 -12.10
CA ALA A 52 -2.36 -2.57 -12.08
C ALA A 52 -0.94 -2.69 -11.45
N HIS A 53 -0.10 -1.67 -11.58
CA HIS A 53 1.21 -1.63 -10.91
C HIS A 53 1.11 -1.27 -9.42
N LEU A 54 0.04 -0.62 -8.98
CA LEU A 54 -0.19 -0.31 -7.56
C LEU A 54 -0.78 -1.50 -6.81
N ALA A 55 -1.60 -2.33 -7.47
CA ALA A 55 -2.37 -3.40 -6.85
C ALA A 55 -1.53 -4.34 -5.97
N PRO A 56 -0.37 -4.87 -6.41
CA PRO A 56 0.43 -5.77 -5.56
C PRO A 56 0.89 -5.12 -4.24
N ALA A 57 1.20 -3.82 -4.26
CA ALA A 57 1.55 -3.09 -3.06
C ALA A 57 0.33 -2.82 -2.18
N GLN A 58 -0.86 -2.65 -2.77
CA GLN A 58 -2.10 -2.49 -2.03
C GLN A 58 -2.48 -3.77 -1.30
N ASP A 59 -2.33 -4.90 -1.95
CA ASP A 59 -2.63 -6.22 -1.38
C ASP A 59 -1.65 -6.57 -0.27
N ALA A 60 -0.35 -6.39 -0.50
CA ALA A 60 0.68 -6.69 0.51
C ALA A 60 0.59 -5.78 1.74
N LEU A 61 0.40 -4.47 1.55
CA LEU A 61 0.15 -3.55 2.69
C LEU A 61 -1.24 -3.76 3.28
N GLY A 62 -2.16 -4.30 2.47
CA GLY A 62 -3.45 -4.92 2.80
C GLY A 62 -3.34 -5.86 3.97
N GLU A 63 -2.74 -7.00 3.66
CA GLU A 63 -2.50 -8.14 4.53
C GLU A 63 -1.67 -7.78 5.77
N ALA A 64 -0.56 -7.05 5.59
CA ALA A 64 0.31 -6.67 6.71
C ALA A 64 -0.42 -5.82 7.78
N ASN A 65 -1.35 -4.96 7.36
CA ASN A 65 -2.17 -4.18 8.28
C ASN A 65 -3.20 -5.06 8.99
N ASP A 66 -3.83 -5.99 8.27
CA ASP A 66 -4.85 -6.87 8.83
C ASP A 66 -4.22 -7.82 9.87
N GLU A 67 -3.00 -8.32 9.61
CA GLU A 67 -2.21 -9.07 10.59
C GLU A 67 -1.86 -8.22 11.82
N ALA A 68 -1.48 -6.95 11.63
CA ALA A 68 -1.18 -6.03 12.74
C ALA A 68 -2.43 -5.74 13.61
N SER A 69 -3.58 -5.46 12.98
CA SER A 69 -4.85 -5.26 13.69
C SER A 69 -5.32 -6.53 14.39
N ALA A 70 -5.15 -7.70 13.76
CA ALA A 70 -5.44 -8.99 14.40
C ALA A 70 -4.55 -9.22 15.61
N LEU A 71 -3.24 -8.90 15.52
CA LEU A 71 -2.32 -9.04 16.63
C LEU A 71 -2.73 -8.17 17.83
N GLU A 72 -3.13 -6.91 17.58
CA GLU A 72 -3.64 -6.03 18.62
C GLU A 72 -4.91 -6.60 19.28
N ALA A 73 -5.86 -7.06 18.48
CA ALA A 73 -7.10 -7.67 18.97
C ALA A 73 -6.83 -8.93 19.81
N PHE A 74 -5.95 -9.82 19.35
CA PHE A 74 -5.61 -11.04 20.09
C PHE A 74 -4.81 -10.76 21.36
N ARG A 75 -3.94 -9.74 21.36
CA ARG A 75 -3.25 -9.28 22.59
C ARG A 75 -4.27 -8.85 23.63
N ALA A 76 -5.27 -8.05 23.26
CA ALA A 76 -6.33 -7.65 24.17
C ALA A 76 -7.15 -8.87 24.68
N ALA A 77 -7.43 -9.84 23.79
CA ALA A 77 -8.16 -11.05 24.14
C ALA A 77 -7.43 -11.96 25.13
N THR A 78 -6.09 -11.87 25.25
CA THR A 78 -5.33 -12.68 26.23
C THR A 78 -5.76 -12.43 27.69
N ALA A 79 -6.37 -11.28 27.97
CA ALA A 79 -6.88 -10.94 29.30
C ALA A 79 -8.06 -11.83 29.73
N THR A 80 -8.81 -12.39 28.77
CA THR A 80 -10.03 -13.18 29.03
C THR A 80 -9.97 -14.59 28.46
N ASP A 81 -9.17 -14.83 27.42
CA ASP A 81 -8.95 -16.15 26.83
C ASP A 81 -7.45 -16.43 26.67
N PRO A 82 -6.84 -17.22 27.57
CA PRO A 82 -5.42 -17.60 27.48
C PRO A 82 -5.04 -18.31 26.17
N ARG A 83 -5.99 -18.93 25.46
CA ARG A 83 -5.71 -19.57 24.15
C ARG A 83 -5.36 -18.56 23.07
N ALA A 84 -5.73 -17.29 23.25
CA ALA A 84 -5.36 -16.20 22.33
C ALA A 84 -3.84 -16.01 22.22
N TRP A 85 -3.04 -16.45 23.21
CA TRP A 85 -1.58 -16.42 23.13
C TRP A 85 -1.02 -17.20 21.94
N PHE A 86 -1.69 -18.26 21.50
CA PHE A 86 -1.29 -18.99 20.29
C PHE A 86 -1.35 -18.08 19.05
N ALA A 87 -2.45 -17.34 18.89
CA ALA A 87 -2.62 -16.40 17.79
C ALA A 87 -1.62 -15.24 17.86
N VAL A 88 -1.34 -14.72 19.06
CA VAL A 88 -0.31 -13.70 19.28
C VAL A 88 1.07 -14.20 18.81
N GLY A 89 1.46 -15.41 19.22
CA GLY A 89 2.73 -16.02 18.80
C GLY A 89 2.80 -16.23 17.28
N TRP A 90 1.74 -16.80 16.70
CA TRP A 90 1.65 -17.06 15.26
C TRP A 90 1.75 -15.78 14.42
N LEU A 91 1.00 -14.74 14.77
CA LEU A 91 1.02 -13.46 14.05
C LEU A 91 2.35 -12.71 14.24
N SER A 92 2.93 -12.75 15.46
CA SER A 92 4.23 -12.12 15.73
C SER A 92 5.33 -12.75 14.88
N ALA A 93 5.32 -14.08 14.70
CA ALA A 93 6.31 -14.78 13.88
C ALA A 93 6.23 -14.45 12.37
N ARG A 94 5.08 -13.93 11.90
CA ARG A 94 4.84 -13.63 10.48
C ARG A 94 5.06 -12.17 10.10
N GLN A 95 5.15 -11.25 11.07
CA GLN A 95 5.25 -9.81 10.81
C GLN A 95 6.44 -9.44 9.91
N ASP A 96 7.58 -10.10 10.08
CA ASP A 96 8.77 -9.83 9.28
C ASP A 96 8.54 -10.22 7.81
N ALA A 97 7.92 -11.36 7.56
CA ALA A 97 7.59 -11.82 6.22
C ALA A 97 6.58 -10.88 5.54
N ALA A 98 5.54 -10.46 6.26
CA ALA A 98 4.55 -9.50 5.74
C ALA A 98 5.19 -8.13 5.43
N THR A 99 6.10 -7.66 6.29
CA THR A 99 6.86 -6.43 6.08
C THR A 99 7.74 -6.52 4.83
N GLN A 100 8.47 -7.62 4.66
CA GLN A 100 9.32 -7.84 3.49
C GLN A 100 8.51 -7.94 2.20
N ALA A 101 7.35 -8.60 2.24
CA ALA A 101 6.42 -8.65 1.11
C ALA A 101 5.96 -7.24 0.71
N GLY A 102 5.56 -6.43 1.70
CA GLY A 102 5.19 -5.02 1.49
C GLY A 102 6.33 -4.19 0.90
N HIS A 103 7.55 -4.34 1.43
CA HIS A 103 8.74 -3.65 0.92
C HIS A 103 9.01 -4.01 -0.56
N LYS A 104 9.01 -5.31 -0.88
CA LYS A 104 9.23 -5.80 -2.25
C LYS A 104 8.16 -5.26 -3.21
N ALA A 105 6.90 -5.29 -2.81
CA ALA A 105 5.79 -4.82 -3.64
C ALA A 105 5.85 -3.29 -3.87
N LEU A 106 6.14 -2.50 -2.83
CA LEU A 106 6.30 -1.05 -2.93
C LEU A 106 7.43 -0.65 -3.88
N ARG A 107 8.56 -1.37 -3.89
CA ARG A 107 9.66 -1.10 -4.84
C ARG A 107 9.24 -1.31 -6.29
N GLY A 108 8.22 -2.13 -6.56
CA GLY A 108 7.62 -2.30 -7.89
C GLY A 108 7.00 -1.00 -8.44
N ILE A 109 6.49 -0.12 -7.58
CA ILE A 109 5.81 1.11 -7.98
C ILE A 109 6.72 2.06 -8.75
N ALA A 110 8.03 2.04 -8.46
CA ALA A 110 9.00 2.89 -9.17
C ALA A 110 9.02 2.64 -10.70
N LYS A 111 8.60 1.45 -11.13
CA LYS A 111 8.55 1.02 -12.53
C LYS A 111 7.23 1.39 -13.22
N ALA A 112 6.25 1.90 -12.48
CA ALA A 112 4.92 2.17 -13.02
C ALA A 112 4.95 3.27 -14.10
N PRO A 113 4.37 3.03 -15.29
CA PRO A 113 4.35 4.01 -16.37
C PRO A 113 3.45 5.19 -15.98
N LYS A 114 4.00 6.40 -16.01
CA LYS A 114 3.29 7.63 -15.59
C LYS A 114 2.34 8.09 -16.70
N PHE A 115 1.05 7.78 -16.55
CA PHE A 115 0.01 8.13 -17.52
C PHE A 115 -0.22 9.65 -17.69
N TRP A 116 0.30 10.48 -16.78
CA TRP A 116 0.17 11.94 -16.80
C TRP A 116 1.32 12.69 -17.51
N LYS A 117 2.23 12.00 -18.22
CA LYS A 117 3.45 12.62 -18.80
C LYS A 117 3.56 12.66 -20.33
N LYS A 118 2.60 12.18 -21.11
CA LYS A 118 2.56 12.38 -22.57
C LYS A 118 1.12 12.46 -23.09
N GLY A 119 0.78 13.59 -23.73
CA GLY A 119 -0.39 13.74 -24.61
C GLY A 119 -1.75 13.86 -23.93
N GLY A 120 -2.38 15.03 -24.06
CA GLY A 120 -3.84 15.14 -23.96
C GLY A 120 -4.40 15.37 -22.56
N ALA A 121 -4.16 16.56 -21.99
CA ALA A 121 -5.35 17.29 -21.57
C ALA A 121 -6.15 17.48 -22.86
N ARG A 122 -7.19 16.64 -23.08
CA ARG A 122 -8.13 16.88 -24.16
C ARG A 122 -8.67 18.28 -23.89
N THR A 123 -8.30 19.24 -24.72
CA THR A 123 -8.96 20.54 -24.76
C THR A 123 -10.43 20.24 -24.94
N VAL A 124 -11.23 20.47 -23.91
CA VAL A 124 -12.68 20.54 -24.02
C VAL A 124 -12.95 21.73 -24.95
N ALA A 125 -13.17 21.43 -26.23
CA ALA A 125 -13.62 22.37 -27.23
C ALA A 125 -15.13 22.16 -27.39
N GLY A 126 -15.90 23.23 -27.17
CA GLY A 126 -17.32 23.33 -27.50
C GLY A 126 -18.25 23.00 -26.36
#